data_AF-A0A2E9AFZ6-F1
#
_entry.id   AF-A0A2E9AFZ6-F1
#
_cell.length_a   1.000
_cell.length_b   1.000
_cell.length_c   1.000
_cell.angle_alpha   90.00
_cell.angle_beta   90.00
_cell.angle_gamma   90.00
#
_symmetry.space_group_name_H-M   'P 1'
#
loop_
_entity.id
_entity.type
_entity.pdbx_description
1 polymer ?
#
loop_
_entity_poly.entity_id
_entity_poly.type
_entity_poly.pdbx_seq_one_letter_code
_entity_poly.pdbx_strand_id
1 'polypeptide(L)'
;MAGDYFSGTVYRAHNPRWSFAPDSGAGAAKHGGRFNRPGVPALYTSSRYELAIVEAHQGLPYKLQPLTIVSYDVAHDSVLDLSTPAACDVANVAFEDLGCAWELIAYEGATPPSWALADRLIEAGVGAIIVPSFAVGANRGDRNIVFWRWQSTPPCQVAVNDDWHRLPRDDRSWR
;
A
#
# COMPACT_ATOMS: atom_id res chain seq x y z
N MET A 1 -8.79 14.04 12.27
CA MET A 1 -9.62 12.98 11.65
C MET A 1 -9.19 11.66 12.27
N ALA A 2 -10.12 10.87 12.79
CA ALA A 2 -9.82 9.53 13.25
C ALA A 2 -10.17 8.55 12.13
N GLY A 3 -9.30 7.58 11.85
CA GLY A 3 -9.67 6.45 10.99
C GLY A 3 -10.62 5.51 11.72
N ASP A 4 -11.37 4.72 10.96
CA ASP A 4 -12.26 3.69 11.46
C ASP A 4 -11.52 2.36 11.64
N TYR A 5 -12.15 1.43 12.38
CA TYR A 5 -11.66 0.06 12.49
C TYR A 5 -11.87 -0.69 11.17
N PHE A 6 -10.82 -1.33 10.67
CA PHE A 6 -10.86 -2.19 9.50
C PHE A 6 -10.38 -3.59 9.87
N SER A 7 -11.13 -4.60 9.41
CA SER A 7 -10.73 -5.99 9.47
C SER A 7 -11.01 -6.69 8.15
N GLY A 8 -10.08 -7.56 7.75
CA GLY A 8 -10.21 -8.38 6.56
C GLY A 8 -8.86 -8.92 6.10
N THR A 9 -8.87 -9.59 4.96
CA THR A 9 -7.66 -10.10 4.32
C THR A 9 -7.26 -9.19 3.17
N VAL A 10 -5.96 -8.85 3.10
CA VAL A 10 -5.37 -8.08 2.00
C VAL A 10 -4.21 -8.86 1.39
N TYR A 11 -3.76 -8.44 0.22
CA TYR A 11 -2.77 -9.15 -0.58
C TYR A 11 -1.65 -8.22 -1.03
N ARG A 12 -0.42 -8.73 -1.09
CA ARG A 12 0.72 -8.03 -1.69
C ARG A 12 1.40 -8.97 -2.66
N ALA A 13 1.71 -8.47 -3.85
CA ALA A 13 2.61 -9.14 -4.77
C ALA A 13 3.93 -8.38 -4.81
N HIS A 14 5.05 -9.09 -4.67
CA HIS A 14 6.37 -8.48 -4.71
C HIS A 14 7.40 -9.40 -5.35
N ASN A 15 8.54 -8.84 -5.70
CA ASN A 15 9.67 -9.58 -6.23
C ASN A 15 10.05 -10.72 -5.25
N PRO A 16 10.21 -11.97 -5.72
CA PRO A 16 10.58 -13.11 -4.87
C PRO A 16 11.84 -12.83 -4.04
N ARG A 17 12.79 -12.06 -4.57
CA ARG A 17 14.01 -11.66 -3.87
C ARG A 17 13.80 -11.06 -2.47
N TRP A 18 12.65 -10.43 -2.24
CA TRP A 18 12.31 -9.75 -0.98
C TRP A 18 11.27 -10.50 -0.14
N SER A 19 10.88 -11.71 -0.54
CA SER A 19 9.81 -12.46 0.14
C SER A 19 10.16 -12.92 1.56
N PHE A 20 11.41 -12.76 1.99
CA PHE A 20 11.83 -13.01 3.37
C PHE A 20 11.43 -11.90 4.35
N ALA A 21 11.01 -10.74 3.85
CA ALA A 21 10.55 -9.60 4.65
C ALA A 21 9.24 -9.04 4.07
N PRO A 22 8.16 -9.85 4.04
CA PRO A 22 6.91 -9.55 3.33
C PRO A 22 6.18 -8.30 3.85
N ASP A 23 6.27 -8.04 5.15
CA ASP A 23 5.69 -6.91 5.87
C ASP A 23 6.60 -5.67 5.89
N SER A 24 7.77 -5.71 5.23
CA SER A 24 8.69 -4.59 5.21
C SER A 24 8.20 -3.43 4.34
N GLY A 25 8.26 -2.23 4.90
CA GLY A 25 8.05 -0.96 4.22
C GLY A 25 9.34 -0.30 3.71
N ALA A 26 10.50 -0.96 3.84
CA ALA A 26 11.80 -0.34 3.56
C ALA A 26 11.99 0.05 2.09
N GLY A 27 11.44 -0.72 1.15
CA GLY A 27 11.47 -0.37 -0.28
C GLY A 27 10.71 0.93 -0.57
N ALA A 28 9.51 1.07 0.00
CA ALA A 28 8.72 2.28 -0.11
C ALA A 28 9.40 3.47 0.59
N ALA A 29 10.01 3.26 1.77
CA ALA A 29 10.78 4.31 2.44
C ALA A 29 11.97 4.78 1.59
N LYS A 30 12.65 3.86 0.91
CA LYS A 30 13.84 4.19 0.11
C LYS A 30 13.49 4.98 -1.16
N HIS A 31 12.43 4.58 -1.87
CA HIS A 31 12.11 5.11 -3.19
C HIS A 31 10.95 6.10 -3.20
N GLY A 32 10.17 6.16 -2.12
CA GLY A 32 8.84 6.76 -2.13
C GLY A 32 7.84 5.88 -2.86
N GLY A 33 6.60 6.33 -2.85
CA GLY A 33 5.46 5.74 -3.54
C GLY A 33 4.36 6.79 -3.68
N ARG A 34 3.24 6.44 -4.30
CA ARG A 34 2.14 7.39 -4.52
C ARG A 34 1.63 8.05 -3.24
N PHE A 35 1.72 7.36 -2.11
CA PHE A 35 1.15 7.80 -0.83
C PHE A 35 2.21 7.80 0.29
N ASN A 36 3.49 7.89 -0.06
CA ASN A 36 4.57 8.10 0.90
C ASN A 36 5.77 8.75 0.21
N ARG A 37 6.35 9.78 0.85
CA ARG A 37 7.61 10.36 0.39
C ARG A 37 8.80 9.47 0.78
N PRO A 38 9.97 9.63 0.14
CA PRO A 38 11.21 9.03 0.62
C PRO A 38 11.45 9.34 2.11
N GLY A 39 11.91 8.35 2.86
CA GLY A 39 12.07 8.38 4.31
C GLY A 39 10.87 7.86 5.10
N VAL A 40 9.67 7.79 4.51
CA VAL A 40 8.46 7.32 5.19
C VAL A 40 8.16 5.87 4.78
N PRO A 41 8.22 4.89 5.70
CA PRO A 41 7.81 3.52 5.41
C PRO A 41 6.33 3.44 5.05
N ALA A 42 6.02 2.59 4.06
CA ALA A 42 4.65 2.25 3.72
C ALA A 42 4.54 0.80 3.25
N LEU A 43 3.46 0.14 3.64
CA LEU A 43 3.09 -1.19 3.19
C LEU A 43 1.90 -1.09 2.24
N TYR A 44 2.16 -1.35 0.96
CA TYR A 44 1.15 -1.36 -0.10
C TYR A 44 0.53 -2.74 -0.23
N THR A 45 -0.80 -2.80 -0.15
CA THR A 45 -1.59 -4.01 -0.31
C THR A 45 -2.82 -3.74 -1.15
N SER A 46 -3.47 -4.80 -1.60
CA SER A 46 -4.66 -4.80 -2.42
C SER A 46 -5.75 -5.63 -1.76
N SER A 47 -7.00 -5.22 -1.92
CA SER A 47 -8.19 -5.93 -1.43
C SER A 47 -8.40 -7.30 -2.07
N ARG A 48 -7.75 -7.56 -3.21
CA ARG A 48 -7.83 -8.81 -3.98
C ARG A 48 -6.46 -9.25 -4.47
N TYR A 49 -6.24 -10.56 -4.57
CA TYR A 49 -4.98 -11.11 -5.07
C TYR A 49 -4.78 -10.80 -6.56
N GLU A 50 -5.83 -10.76 -7.38
CA GLU A 50 -5.70 -10.39 -8.80
C GLU A 50 -5.25 -8.94 -8.96
N LEU A 51 -5.78 -8.06 -8.10
CA LEU A 51 -5.37 -6.66 -8.08
C LEU A 51 -3.92 -6.50 -7.64
N ALA A 52 -3.47 -7.24 -6.63
CA ALA A 52 -2.08 -7.23 -6.20
C ALA A 52 -1.14 -7.58 -7.35
N ILE A 53 -1.53 -8.56 -8.18
CA ILE A 53 -0.82 -8.91 -9.41
C ILE A 53 -0.83 -7.71 -10.37
N VAL A 54 -1.99 -7.13 -10.70
CA VAL A 54 -2.10 -5.97 -11.60
C VAL A 54 -1.22 -4.79 -11.15
N GLU A 55 -1.21 -4.46 -9.86
CA GLU A 55 -0.39 -3.39 -9.29
C GLU A 55 1.12 -3.69 -9.43
N ALA A 56 1.54 -4.94 -9.20
CA ALA A 56 2.94 -5.34 -9.35
C ALA A 56 3.45 -5.27 -10.80
N HIS A 57 2.56 -5.17 -11.80
CA HIS A 57 2.95 -5.01 -13.20
C HIS A 57 3.35 -3.58 -13.57
N GLN A 58 3.13 -2.58 -12.72
CA GLN A 58 3.50 -1.16 -12.98
C GLN A 58 3.12 -0.65 -14.39
N GLY A 59 2.05 -1.18 -14.99
CA GLY A 59 1.62 -0.79 -16.34
C GLY A 59 2.40 -1.40 -17.52
N LEU A 60 3.18 -2.46 -17.32
CA LEU A 60 3.81 -3.27 -18.40
C LEU A 60 3.01 -4.58 -18.63
N PRO A 61 1.88 -4.53 -19.36
CA PRO A 61 0.90 -5.64 -19.42
C PRO A 61 1.40 -6.93 -20.09
N TYR A 62 2.53 -6.91 -20.80
CA TYR A 62 2.97 -8.03 -21.64
C TYR A 62 4.18 -8.81 -21.11
N LYS A 63 4.71 -8.49 -19.92
CA LYS A 63 5.89 -9.19 -19.40
C LYS A 63 5.89 -9.32 -17.87
N LEU A 64 4.96 -10.11 -17.34
CA LEU A 64 4.98 -10.49 -15.94
C LEU A 64 6.29 -11.19 -15.58
N GLN A 65 7.07 -10.58 -14.68
CA GLN A 65 8.20 -11.25 -14.06
C GLN A 65 7.71 -12.20 -12.96
N PRO A 66 8.49 -13.21 -12.53
CA PRO A 66 8.13 -14.01 -11.38
C PRO A 66 7.80 -13.14 -10.16
N LEU A 67 6.68 -13.43 -9.48
CA LEU A 67 6.20 -12.73 -8.30
C LEU A 67 5.91 -13.73 -7.17
N THR A 68 6.06 -13.27 -5.94
CA THR A 68 5.50 -13.92 -4.76
C THR A 68 4.27 -13.14 -4.32
N ILE A 69 3.15 -13.83 -4.12
CA ILE A 69 1.92 -13.26 -3.57
C ILE A 69 1.79 -13.72 -2.13
N VAL A 70 1.52 -12.77 -1.23
CA VAL A 70 1.36 -12.99 0.20
C VAL A 70 0.02 -12.41 0.61
N SER A 71 -0.74 -13.15 1.42
CA SER A 71 -1.94 -12.64 2.09
C SER A 71 -1.63 -12.23 3.53
N TYR A 72 -2.41 -11.28 4.02
CA TYR A 72 -2.26 -10.72 5.36
C TYR A 72 -3.62 -10.61 6.01
N ASP A 73 -3.70 -11.00 7.28
CA ASP A 73 -4.85 -10.72 8.12
C ASP A 73 -4.70 -9.35 8.78
N VAL A 74 -5.75 -8.53 8.65
CA VAL A 74 -5.77 -7.15 9.13
C VAL A 74 -6.81 -7.01 10.24
N ALA A 75 -6.39 -6.34 11.31
CA ALA A 75 -7.22 -5.84 12.39
C ALA A 75 -6.62 -4.51 12.84
N HIS A 76 -7.03 -3.44 12.16
CA HIS A 76 -6.40 -2.12 12.25
C HIS A 76 -7.40 -1.07 12.72
N ASP A 77 -7.07 -0.34 13.79
CA ASP A 77 -7.95 0.60 14.50
C ASP A 77 -8.10 1.97 13.85
N SER A 78 -7.20 2.32 12.95
CA SER A 78 -7.15 3.65 12.35
C SER A 78 -6.93 3.59 10.85
N VAL A 79 -8.01 3.32 10.12
CA VAL A 79 -8.03 3.27 8.65
C VAL A 79 -9.03 4.27 8.09
N LEU A 80 -8.58 5.17 7.21
CA LEU A 80 -9.46 6.15 6.56
C LEU A 80 -9.79 5.69 5.13
N ASP A 81 -11.08 5.56 4.82
CA ASP A 81 -11.52 5.22 3.47
C ASP A 81 -11.64 6.49 2.61
N LEU A 82 -10.86 6.56 1.53
CA LEU A 82 -10.83 7.64 0.54
C LEU A 82 -11.33 7.14 -0.83
N SER A 83 -12.17 6.10 -0.85
CA SER A 83 -12.65 5.48 -2.08
C SER A 83 -13.78 6.21 -2.78
N THR A 84 -14.30 7.28 -2.18
CA THR A 84 -15.39 8.09 -2.74
C THR A 84 -15.06 9.58 -2.67
N PRO A 85 -15.57 10.42 -3.60
CA PRO A 85 -15.38 11.87 -3.54
C PRO A 85 -15.82 12.48 -2.21
N ALA A 86 -16.97 12.04 -1.68
CA ALA A 86 -17.49 12.54 -0.40
C ALA A 86 -16.52 12.26 0.77
N ALA A 87 -15.84 11.11 0.77
CA ALA A 87 -14.86 10.81 1.80
C ALA A 87 -13.56 11.63 1.62
N CYS A 88 -13.17 11.91 0.38
CA CYS A 88 -12.05 12.81 0.07
C CYS A 88 -12.33 14.25 0.50
N ASP A 89 -13.57 14.74 0.34
CA ASP A 89 -13.98 16.08 0.78
C ASP A 89 -13.78 16.25 2.30
N VAL A 90 -14.16 15.23 3.09
CA VAL A 90 -13.92 15.22 4.55
C VAL A 90 -12.42 15.28 4.87
N ALA A 91 -11.59 14.66 4.04
CA ALA A 91 -10.13 14.66 4.16
C ALA A 91 -9.43 15.92 3.60
N ASN A 92 -10.22 16.84 3.02
CA ASN A 92 -9.74 18.03 2.34
C ASN A 92 -8.70 17.71 1.25
N VAL A 93 -9.06 16.79 0.35
CA VAL A 93 -8.27 16.43 -0.84
C VAL A 93 -9.22 16.22 -2.02
N ALA A 94 -8.81 16.63 -3.22
CA ALA A 94 -9.61 16.34 -4.41
C ALA A 94 -9.50 14.85 -4.77
N PHE A 95 -10.56 14.24 -5.28
CA PHE A 95 -10.55 12.81 -5.62
C PHE A 95 -9.50 12.49 -6.70
N GLU A 96 -9.34 13.39 -7.66
CA GLU A 96 -8.35 13.35 -8.73
C GLU A 96 -6.89 13.41 -8.21
N ASP A 97 -6.65 14.08 -7.09
CA ASP A 97 -5.31 14.22 -6.51
C ASP A 97 -4.76 12.89 -5.98
N LEU A 98 -5.63 11.95 -5.61
CA LEU A 98 -5.22 10.59 -5.27
C LEU A 98 -4.52 9.89 -6.45
N GLY A 99 -4.96 10.20 -7.67
CA GLY A 99 -4.44 9.66 -8.93
C GLY A 99 -3.29 10.46 -9.54
N CYS A 100 -2.80 11.52 -8.88
CA CYS A 100 -1.82 12.44 -9.46
C CYS A 100 -0.57 11.74 -10.02
N ALA A 101 0.12 12.35 -10.99
CA ALA A 101 1.38 11.85 -11.55
C ALA A 101 2.56 12.04 -10.57
N TRP A 102 2.46 11.44 -9.37
CA TRP A 102 3.33 11.68 -8.22
C TRP A 102 4.81 11.55 -8.55
N GLU A 103 5.17 10.55 -9.35
CA GLU A 103 6.56 10.26 -9.71
C GLU A 103 7.16 11.40 -10.57
N LEU A 104 6.39 11.92 -11.54
CA LEU A 104 6.80 13.06 -12.36
C LEU A 104 6.89 14.35 -11.54
N ILE A 105 5.88 14.62 -10.71
CA ILE A 105 5.86 15.82 -9.86
C ILE A 105 7.07 15.83 -8.91
N ALA A 106 7.38 14.67 -8.30
CA ALA A 106 8.53 14.52 -7.44
C ALA A 106 9.85 14.65 -8.20
N TYR A 107 9.94 14.09 -9.42
CA TYR A 107 11.10 14.23 -10.29
C TYR A 107 11.39 15.69 -10.66
N GLU A 108 10.35 16.50 -10.83
CA GLU A 108 10.44 17.94 -11.09
C GLU A 108 10.78 18.77 -9.83
N GLY A 109 10.96 18.13 -8.68
CA GLY A 109 11.30 18.78 -7.41
C GLY A 109 10.12 19.40 -6.66
N ALA A 110 8.89 19.19 -7.13
CA ALA A 110 7.68 19.62 -6.45
C ALA A 110 7.17 18.53 -5.49
N THR A 111 6.27 18.90 -4.58
CA THR A 111 5.62 17.95 -3.66
C THR A 111 4.31 17.45 -4.27
N PRO A 112 4.15 16.13 -4.55
CA PRO A 112 2.90 15.55 -4.98
C PRO A 112 1.76 15.82 -3.97
N PRO A 113 0.55 16.17 -4.44
CA PRO A 113 -0.62 16.36 -3.56
C PRO A 113 -0.90 15.15 -2.66
N SER A 114 -0.70 13.94 -3.19
CA SER A 114 -0.83 12.67 -2.47
C SER A 114 0.20 12.48 -1.35
N TRP A 115 1.39 13.08 -1.46
CA TRP A 115 2.38 13.10 -0.37
C TRP A 115 1.97 14.08 0.72
N ALA A 116 1.54 15.28 0.36
CA ALA A 116 1.05 16.27 1.32
C ALA A 116 -0.19 15.75 2.08
N LEU A 117 -1.07 15.00 1.40
CA LEU A 117 -2.16 14.26 2.04
C LEU A 117 -1.61 13.24 3.05
N ALA A 118 -0.70 12.36 2.62
CA ALA A 118 -0.13 11.32 3.48
C ALA A 118 0.50 11.91 4.75
N ASP A 119 1.32 12.97 4.62
CA ASP A 119 1.95 13.62 5.77
C ASP A 119 0.90 14.12 6.78
N ARG A 120 -0.13 14.85 6.33
CA ARG A 120 -1.20 15.34 7.21
C ARG A 120 -1.94 14.21 7.91
N LEU A 121 -2.21 13.12 7.22
CA LEU A 121 -2.93 11.98 7.78
C LEU A 121 -2.08 11.25 8.83
N ILE A 122 -0.79 11.05 8.54
CA ILE A 122 0.17 10.47 9.47
C ILE A 122 0.31 11.35 10.72
N GLU A 123 0.46 12.67 10.56
CA GLU A 123 0.51 13.64 11.67
C GLU A 123 -0.79 13.63 12.50
N ALA A 124 -1.93 13.40 11.85
CA ALA A 124 -3.23 13.25 12.52
C ALA A 124 -3.43 11.88 13.20
N GLY A 125 -2.46 10.98 13.11
CA GLY A 125 -2.50 9.65 13.74
C GLY A 125 -3.21 8.57 12.94
N VAL A 126 -3.60 8.83 11.69
CA VAL A 126 -4.18 7.82 10.78
C VAL A 126 -3.11 6.79 10.43
N GLY A 127 -3.40 5.50 10.65
CA GLY A 127 -2.43 4.44 10.42
C GLY A 127 -2.45 3.89 9.00
N ALA A 128 -3.58 3.97 8.30
CA ALA A 128 -3.71 3.52 6.92
C ALA A 128 -4.81 4.25 6.14
N ILE A 129 -4.76 4.15 4.82
CA ILE A 129 -5.82 4.61 3.92
C ILE A 129 -6.30 3.50 2.99
N ILE A 130 -7.59 3.49 2.68
CA ILE A 130 -8.18 2.73 1.58
C ILE A 130 -8.36 3.68 0.41
N VAL A 131 -7.86 3.31 -0.77
CA VAL A 131 -7.93 4.14 -1.98
C VAL A 131 -8.38 3.29 -3.18
N PRO A 132 -8.99 3.89 -4.21
CA PRO A 132 -9.17 3.21 -5.49
C PRO A 132 -7.82 2.78 -6.05
N SER A 133 -7.79 1.68 -6.81
CA SER A 133 -6.63 1.39 -7.64
C SER A 133 -6.60 2.33 -8.85
N PHE A 134 -5.40 2.83 -9.16
CA PHE A 134 -5.12 3.66 -10.34
C PHE A 134 -4.31 2.89 -11.39
N ALA A 135 -4.11 1.58 -11.21
CA ALA A 135 -3.37 0.76 -12.15
C ALA A 135 -4.16 0.53 -13.43
N VAL A 136 -3.44 0.49 -14.56
CA VAL A 136 -4.01 0.09 -15.85
C VAL A 136 -4.46 -1.38 -15.74
N GLY A 137 -5.75 -1.63 -15.96
CA GLY A 137 -6.35 -2.97 -15.83
C GLY A 137 -7.11 -3.21 -14.52
N ALA A 138 -7.13 -2.24 -13.61
CA ALA A 138 -7.98 -2.30 -12.42
C ALA A 138 -9.46 -2.08 -12.74
N ASN A 139 -10.33 -2.76 -11.99
CA ASN A 139 -11.77 -2.60 -12.06
C ASN A 139 -12.25 -1.43 -11.21
N ARG A 140 -13.46 -0.91 -11.49
CA ARG A 140 -14.07 0.21 -10.72
C ARG A 140 -14.17 -0.06 -9.21
N GLY A 141 -14.29 -1.33 -8.81
CA GLY A 141 -14.37 -1.76 -7.41
C GLY A 141 -13.03 -2.06 -6.75
N ASP A 142 -11.92 -2.04 -7.49
CA ASP A 142 -10.63 -2.43 -6.97
C ASP A 142 -10.09 -1.37 -6.00
N ARG A 143 -9.63 -1.85 -4.84
CA ARG A 143 -9.13 -1.01 -3.73
C ARG A 143 -7.76 -1.47 -3.28
N ASN A 144 -6.88 -0.51 -3.02
CA ASN A 144 -5.63 -0.72 -2.32
C ASN A 144 -5.73 -0.19 -0.90
N ILE A 145 -4.97 -0.81 0.00
CA ILE A 145 -4.80 -0.35 1.37
C ILE A 145 -3.32 -0.06 1.57
N VAL A 146 -3.03 1.17 1.99
CA VAL A 146 -1.67 1.64 2.24
C VAL A 146 -1.52 1.92 3.72
N PHE A 147 -0.65 1.16 4.40
CA PHE A 147 -0.38 1.30 5.82
C PHE A 147 0.91 2.11 6.03
N TRP A 148 0.88 3.08 6.95
CA TRP A 148 2.06 3.80 7.45
C TRP A 148 2.43 3.39 8.87
N ARG A 149 1.47 2.83 9.61
CA ARG A 149 1.66 2.22 10.93
C ARG A 149 1.10 0.80 10.89
N TRP A 150 1.90 -0.19 11.24
CA TRP A 150 1.46 -1.57 11.36
C TRP A 150 2.38 -2.36 12.28
N GLN A 151 1.88 -3.49 12.76
CA GLN A 151 2.58 -4.48 13.56
C GLN A 151 1.93 -5.85 13.33
N SER A 152 2.49 -6.91 13.91
CA SER A 152 1.96 -8.28 13.76
C SER A 152 0.73 -8.59 14.63
N THR A 153 0.28 -7.64 15.47
CA THR A 153 -0.80 -7.84 16.45
C THR A 153 -1.75 -6.64 16.53
N PRO A 154 -2.98 -6.78 17.06
CA PRO A 154 -3.86 -5.64 17.26
C PRO A 154 -3.25 -4.60 18.22
N PRO A 155 -3.64 -3.30 18.14
CA PRO A 155 -4.75 -2.78 17.35
C PRO A 155 -4.35 -2.28 15.95
N CYS A 156 -3.07 -2.34 15.55
CA CYS A 156 -2.61 -1.96 14.21
C CYS A 156 -2.08 -3.18 13.45
N GLN A 157 -2.84 -4.28 13.44
CA GLN A 157 -2.38 -5.56 12.90
C GLN A 157 -2.36 -5.56 11.37
N VAL A 158 -1.23 -5.98 10.80
CA VAL A 158 -1.11 -6.53 9.45
C VAL A 158 -0.21 -7.75 9.54
N ALA A 159 -0.81 -8.92 9.77
CA ALA A 159 -0.09 -10.16 10.04
C ALA A 159 0.02 -11.01 8.77
N VAL A 160 1.22 -11.47 8.46
CA VAL A 160 1.49 -12.33 7.31
C VAL A 160 0.89 -13.72 7.53
N ASN A 161 0.17 -14.23 6.55
CA ASN A 161 -0.34 -15.61 6.57
C ASN A 161 0.70 -16.56 5.95
N ASP A 162 1.57 -17.11 6.80
CA ASP A 162 2.59 -18.11 6.44
C ASP A 162 2.72 -19.23 7.49
N ASP A 163 1.59 -19.82 7.87
CA ASP A 163 1.50 -20.84 8.93
C ASP A 163 2.37 -22.07 8.69
N TRP A 164 2.71 -22.33 7.42
CA TRP A 164 3.52 -23.47 7.01
C TRP A 164 4.98 -23.09 6.73
N HIS A 165 5.38 -21.86 7.05
CA HIS A 165 6.76 -21.35 6.93
C HIS A 165 7.36 -21.57 5.53
N ARG A 166 6.58 -21.22 4.50
CA ARG A 166 6.98 -21.34 3.09
C ARG A 166 7.83 -20.17 2.63
N LEU A 167 7.74 -19.02 3.29
CA LEU A 167 8.56 -17.87 2.94
C LEU A 167 10.03 -18.12 3.34
N PRO A 168 10.98 -17.61 2.54
CA PRO A 168 12.39 -17.71 2.89
C PRO A 168 12.66 -16.98 4.20
N ARG A 169 13.62 -17.48 4.97
CA ARG A 169 13.97 -16.87 6.27
C ARG A 169 14.82 -15.63 6.12
N ASP A 170 15.64 -15.60 5.08
CA ASP A 170 16.53 -14.51 4.77
C ASP A 170 16.99 -14.58 3.30
N ASP A 171 17.81 -13.62 2.93
CA ASP A 171 18.36 -13.47 1.59
C ASP A 171 19.17 -14.69 1.09
N ARG A 172 19.74 -15.49 1.99
CA ARG A 172 20.57 -16.65 1.61
C ARG A 172 19.75 -17.78 0.98
N SER A 173 18.42 -17.74 1.07
CA SER A 173 17.53 -18.71 0.43
C SER A 173 17.56 -18.70 -1.10
N TRP A 174 18.17 -17.68 -1.73
CA TRP A 174 18.28 -17.55 -3.19
C TRP A 174 19.63 -18.01 -3.77
N ARG A 175 20.48 -18.67 -2.97
CA ARG A 175 21.80 -19.14 -3.38
C ARG A 175 21.78 -20.59 -3.87
#